data_AF-A0A0P9SL14-F1
#
_entry.id   AF-A0A0P9SL14-F1
#
_cell.length_a   1.000
_cell.length_b   1.000
_cell.length_c   1.000
_cell.angle_alpha   90.00
_cell.angle_beta   90.00
_cell.angle_gamma   90.00
#
_symmetry.space_group_name_H-M   'P 1'
#
loop_
_entity.id
_entity.type
_entity.pdbx_description
1 polymer ?
#
loop_
_entity_poly.entity_id
_entity_poly.type
_entity_poly.pdbx_seq_one_letter_code
_entity_poly.pdbx_strand_id
1 'polypeptide(L)'
;MSDKTIDPKKLERAIRKIKHCLALSQSSNENEAATAMRQAQALMREYHLSETDVKVSDVGESKSSMSRAARRPLWDQQLSAVVATVFNVKALRYTHWCETKKNRVERAKFVGVSPAQHIALYAYETLLAKLTQARNAYVSGVRAGQYRSCYSAPTAGDHFAIAWVFAVESKLQELVPRGEDPTTPEHQSAGQGLVAVEAQHQALIESFLADKQIGKARKARQAELDVNAQIAGMLAGTKVDLHAGLANGTEHAPALSASA
;
A
#
# COMPACT_ATOMS: atom_id res chain seq x y z
N MET A 1 -23.84 -22.78 -27.78
CA MET A 1 -24.06 -21.35 -27.42
C MET A 1 -22.70 -20.69 -27.41
N SER A 2 -22.52 -19.66 -28.24
CA SER A 2 -21.22 -18.99 -28.40
C SER A 2 -20.89 -18.22 -27.14
N ASP A 3 -19.91 -18.70 -26.39
CA ASP A 3 -19.24 -17.96 -25.33
C ASP A 3 -18.51 -16.78 -26.02
N LYS A 4 -19.21 -15.65 -26.16
CA LYS A 4 -18.62 -14.44 -26.71
C LYS A 4 -17.64 -13.93 -25.69
N THR A 5 -16.37 -14.28 -25.86
CA THR A 5 -15.27 -13.69 -25.11
C THR A 5 -15.34 -12.17 -25.28
N ILE A 6 -15.81 -11.48 -24.23
CA ILE A 6 -15.92 -10.02 -24.24
C ILE A 6 -14.51 -9.44 -24.27
N ASP A 7 -14.24 -8.56 -25.23
CA ASP A 7 -12.96 -7.86 -25.34
C ASP A 7 -12.67 -7.08 -24.05
N PRO A 8 -11.53 -7.30 -23.36
CA PRO A 8 -11.22 -6.64 -22.10
C PRO A 8 -11.22 -5.12 -22.19
N LYS A 9 -10.82 -4.54 -23.33
CA LYS A 9 -10.86 -3.08 -23.53
C LYS A 9 -12.29 -2.55 -23.62
N LYS A 10 -13.20 -3.32 -24.22
CA LYS A 10 -14.63 -2.97 -24.28
C LYS A 10 -15.27 -3.07 -22.91
N LEU A 11 -14.93 -4.11 -22.15
CA LEU A 11 -15.39 -4.28 -20.78
C LEU A 11 -14.95 -3.11 -19.88
N GLU A 12 -13.68 -2.72 -19.93
CA GLU A 12 -13.17 -1.57 -19.16
C GLU A 12 -13.89 -0.26 -19.52
N ARG A 13 -14.15 -0.04 -20.82
CA ARG A 13 -14.92 1.13 -21.28
C ARG A 13 -16.37 1.08 -20.80
N ALA A 14 -16.99 -0.09 -20.78
CA ALA A 14 -18.34 -0.28 -20.27
C ALA A 14 -18.40 0.03 -18.76
N ILE A 15 -17.47 -0.50 -17.97
CA ILE A 15 -17.34 -0.21 -16.53
C ILE A 15 -17.20 1.31 -16.30
N ARG A 16 -16.35 2.00 -17.05
CA ARG A 16 -16.19 3.46 -16.92
C ARG A 16 -17.50 4.22 -17.18
N LYS A 17 -18.27 3.80 -18.20
CA LYS A 17 -19.59 4.37 -18.48
C LYS A 17 -20.60 4.06 -17.38
N ILE A 18 -20.63 2.83 -16.88
CA ILE A 18 -21.50 2.43 -15.77
C ILE A 18 -21.23 3.30 -14.55
N LYS A 19 -19.96 3.47 -14.16
CA LYS A 19 -19.58 4.35 -13.03
C LYS A 19 -20.03 5.78 -13.23
N HIS A 20 -19.85 6.33 -14.43
CA HIS A 20 -20.31 7.68 -14.74
C HIS A 20 -21.84 7.82 -14.63
N CYS A 21 -22.59 6.87 -15.17
CA CYS A 21 -24.05 6.84 -15.06
C CYS A 21 -24.52 6.67 -13.61
N LEU A 22 -23.84 5.84 -12.80
CA LEU A 22 -24.15 5.69 -11.38
C LEU A 22 -23.91 7.00 -10.62
N ALA A 23 -22.79 7.69 -10.87
CA ALA A 23 -22.53 8.99 -10.27
C ALA A 23 -23.59 10.03 -10.66
N LEU A 24 -23.98 10.08 -11.94
CA LEU A 24 -25.03 10.97 -12.44
C LEU A 24 -26.41 10.65 -11.86
N SER A 25 -26.68 9.38 -11.56
CA SER A 25 -27.92 8.95 -10.91
C SER A 25 -28.12 9.45 -9.48
N GLN A 26 -27.07 10.01 -8.86
CA GLN A 26 -27.14 10.65 -7.54
C GLN A 26 -27.40 12.17 -7.62
N SER A 27 -27.59 12.72 -8.83
CA SER A 27 -27.90 14.13 -9.02
C SER A 27 -29.31 14.50 -8.57
N SER A 28 -29.54 15.79 -8.28
CA SER A 28 -30.85 16.32 -7.86
C SER A 28 -31.87 16.43 -8.99
N ASN A 29 -31.47 16.18 -10.25
CA ASN A 29 -32.37 16.22 -11.40
C ASN A 29 -32.99 14.83 -11.61
N GLU A 30 -34.21 14.64 -11.09
CA GLU A 30 -34.90 13.33 -11.08
C GLU A 30 -34.98 12.65 -12.45
N ASN A 31 -35.25 13.42 -13.51
CA ASN A 31 -35.39 12.87 -14.86
C ASN A 31 -34.04 12.35 -15.41
N GLU A 32 -32.98 13.12 -15.19
CA GLU A 32 -31.62 12.77 -15.60
C GLU A 32 -31.09 11.61 -14.75
N ALA A 33 -31.34 11.66 -13.44
CA ALA A 33 -30.95 10.62 -12.51
C ALA A 33 -31.60 9.26 -12.85
N ALA A 34 -32.91 9.25 -13.11
CA ALA A 34 -33.64 8.05 -13.49
C ALA A 34 -33.21 7.50 -14.85
N THR A 35 -32.83 8.37 -15.79
CA THR A 35 -32.30 7.96 -17.10
C THR A 35 -30.90 7.37 -16.97
N ALA A 36 -30.02 8.01 -16.20
CA ALA A 36 -28.68 7.52 -15.92
C ALA A 36 -28.71 6.17 -15.19
N MET A 37 -29.60 5.99 -14.20
CA MET A 37 -29.78 4.72 -13.51
C MET A 37 -30.22 3.61 -14.47
N ARG A 38 -31.21 3.86 -15.34
CA ARG A 38 -31.65 2.90 -16.36
C ARG A 38 -30.51 2.53 -17.32
N GLN A 39 -29.70 3.49 -17.71
CA GLN A 39 -28.55 3.25 -18.58
C GLN A 39 -27.47 2.41 -17.88
N ALA A 40 -27.16 2.69 -16.62
CA ALA A 40 -26.22 1.89 -15.82
C ALA A 40 -26.70 0.43 -15.72
N GLN A 41 -27.97 0.22 -15.37
CA GLN A 41 -28.58 -1.11 -15.25
C GLN A 41 -28.65 -1.86 -16.59
N ALA A 42 -28.84 -1.16 -17.71
CA ALA A 42 -28.81 -1.77 -19.03
C ALA A 42 -27.40 -2.27 -19.39
N LEU A 43 -26.38 -1.44 -19.18
CA LEU A 43 -24.98 -1.81 -19.42
C LEU A 43 -24.51 -2.95 -18.49
N MET A 44 -24.90 -2.92 -17.21
CA MET A 44 -24.61 -4.01 -16.28
C MET A 44 -25.18 -5.34 -16.77
N ARG A 45 -26.45 -5.35 -17.25
CA ARG A 45 -27.08 -6.56 -17.81
C ARG A 45 -26.40 -7.03 -19.10
N GLU A 46 -26.03 -6.12 -19.99
CA GLU A 46 -25.35 -6.43 -21.25
C GLU A 46 -23.99 -7.09 -21.04
N TYR A 47 -23.24 -6.66 -20.03
CA TYR A 47 -21.90 -7.17 -19.73
C TYR A 47 -21.88 -8.21 -18.59
N HIS A 48 -23.05 -8.63 -18.10
CA HIS A 48 -23.20 -9.57 -16.98
C HIS A 48 -22.45 -9.15 -15.71
N LEU A 49 -22.48 -7.86 -15.40
CA LEU A 49 -21.82 -7.27 -14.24
C LEU A 49 -22.81 -7.04 -13.10
N SER A 50 -22.42 -7.44 -11.90
CA SER A 50 -23.05 -7.02 -10.65
C SER A 50 -22.54 -5.65 -10.20
N GLU A 51 -23.24 -5.00 -9.28
CA GLU A 51 -22.77 -3.76 -8.65
C GLU A 51 -21.44 -3.99 -7.91
N THR A 52 -21.25 -5.17 -7.31
CA THR A 52 -20.00 -5.58 -6.67
C THR A 52 -18.86 -5.67 -7.68
N ASP A 53 -19.07 -6.21 -8.88
CA ASP A 53 -18.03 -6.28 -9.92
C ASP A 53 -17.58 -4.88 -10.35
N VAL A 54 -18.54 -3.94 -10.45
CA VAL A 54 -18.23 -2.54 -10.77
C VAL A 54 -17.42 -1.88 -9.65
N LYS A 55 -17.73 -2.12 -8.38
CA LYS A 55 -16.96 -1.58 -7.24
C LYS A 55 -15.57 -2.23 -7.13
N VAL A 56 -15.46 -3.55 -7.31
CA VAL A 56 -14.18 -4.27 -7.29
C VAL A 56 -13.25 -3.80 -8.41
N SER A 57 -13.79 -3.29 -9.53
CA SER A 57 -12.97 -2.70 -10.59
C SER A 57 -12.21 -1.42 -10.19
N ASP A 58 -12.51 -0.81 -9.04
CA ASP A 58 -11.69 0.26 -8.46
C ASP A 58 -10.45 -0.26 -7.70
N VAL A 59 -10.38 -1.56 -7.43
CA VAL A 59 -9.23 -2.18 -6.76
C VAL A 59 -8.11 -2.43 -7.77
N GLY A 60 -6.95 -1.82 -7.52
CA GLY A 60 -5.77 -1.90 -8.36
C GLY A 60 -4.57 -2.55 -7.66
N GLU A 61 -3.58 -2.96 -8.45
CA GLU A 61 -2.28 -3.43 -7.95
C GLU A 61 -1.16 -2.46 -8.33
N SER A 62 -0.29 -2.12 -7.39
CA SER A 62 0.92 -1.33 -7.60
C SER A 62 2.16 -2.10 -7.14
N LYS A 63 3.14 -2.28 -8.04
CA LYS A 63 4.32 -3.12 -7.82
C LYS A 63 5.56 -2.24 -7.63
N SER A 64 6.36 -2.54 -6.62
CA SER A 64 7.59 -1.79 -6.37
C SER A 64 8.68 -2.05 -7.41
N SER A 65 9.35 -0.99 -7.82
CA SER A 65 10.56 -0.99 -8.64
C SER A 65 11.77 -1.54 -7.88
N MET A 66 11.71 -1.58 -6.54
CA MET A 66 12.74 -2.14 -5.67
C MET A 66 12.60 -3.66 -5.54
N SER A 67 13.68 -4.39 -5.83
CA SER A 67 13.70 -5.86 -5.77
C SER A 67 14.90 -6.43 -5.04
N ARG A 68 14.69 -7.56 -4.37
CA ARG A 68 15.72 -8.36 -3.70
C ARG A 68 15.85 -9.73 -4.38
N ALA A 69 17.09 -10.20 -4.58
CA ALA A 69 17.35 -11.52 -5.17
C ALA A 69 16.97 -12.67 -4.22
N ALA A 70 17.15 -12.45 -2.92
CA ALA A 70 16.63 -13.32 -1.87
C ALA A 70 15.27 -12.81 -1.39
N ARG A 71 14.64 -13.57 -0.49
CA ARG A 71 13.49 -13.11 0.28
C ARG A 71 13.79 -11.76 0.94
N ARG A 72 12.84 -10.81 0.86
CA ARG A 72 12.92 -9.53 1.56
C ARG A 72 13.15 -9.77 3.06
N PRO A 73 14.05 -9.03 3.72
CA PRO A 73 14.27 -9.19 5.15
C PRO A 73 13.02 -8.78 5.95
N LEU A 74 12.99 -9.12 7.25
CA LEU A 74 11.82 -8.88 8.10
C LEU A 74 11.46 -7.40 8.21
N TRP A 75 12.46 -6.53 8.43
CA TRP A 75 12.25 -5.08 8.52
C TRP A 75 11.64 -4.49 7.24
N ASP A 76 12.01 -5.02 6.08
CA ASP A 76 11.48 -4.60 4.77
C ASP A 76 10.01 -5.03 4.64
N GLN A 77 9.72 -6.29 4.95
CA GLN A 77 8.35 -6.81 5.01
C GLN A 77 7.48 -6.01 6.01
N GLN A 78 8.01 -5.68 7.19
CA GLN A 78 7.32 -4.87 8.21
C GLN A 78 7.06 -3.44 7.71
N LEU A 79 8.03 -2.80 7.06
CA LEU A 79 7.80 -1.48 6.47
C LEU A 79 6.63 -1.50 5.49
N SER A 80 6.57 -2.49 4.59
CA SER A 80 5.42 -2.62 3.68
C SER A 80 4.10 -2.91 4.41
N ALA A 81 4.13 -3.62 5.54
CA ALA A 81 2.94 -3.90 6.33
C ALA A 81 2.42 -2.64 7.04
N VAL A 82 3.30 -1.87 7.67
CA VAL A 82 2.98 -0.58 8.32
C VAL A 82 2.37 0.39 7.33
N VAL A 83 3.02 0.57 6.17
CA VAL A 83 2.50 1.43 5.10
C VAL A 83 1.13 0.92 4.63
N ALA A 84 0.96 -0.38 4.46
CA ALA A 84 -0.33 -0.93 4.05
C ALA A 84 -1.45 -0.66 5.06
N THR A 85 -1.16 -0.81 6.36
CA THR A 85 -2.10 -0.49 7.43
C THR A 85 -2.47 0.99 7.44
N VAL A 86 -1.49 1.88 7.33
CA VAL A 86 -1.74 3.34 7.37
C VAL A 86 -2.60 3.81 6.20
N PHE A 87 -2.37 3.28 5.00
CA PHE A 87 -3.08 3.71 3.79
C PHE A 87 -4.31 2.85 3.46
N ASN A 88 -4.75 2.00 4.39
CA ASN A 88 -5.89 1.09 4.22
C ASN A 88 -5.81 0.23 2.93
N VAL A 89 -4.64 -0.37 2.69
CA VAL A 89 -4.38 -1.27 1.54
C VAL A 89 -3.83 -2.61 2.02
N LYS A 90 -3.64 -3.57 1.09
CA LYS A 90 -2.95 -4.84 1.36
C LYS A 90 -1.55 -4.87 0.78
N ALA A 91 -0.54 -5.11 1.61
CA ALA A 91 0.80 -5.46 1.15
C ALA A 91 0.94 -6.97 0.88
N LEU A 92 1.44 -7.30 -0.30
CA LEU A 92 1.76 -8.65 -0.74
C LEU A 92 3.24 -8.75 -1.15
N ARG A 93 3.77 -9.96 -1.08
CA ARG A 93 5.06 -10.31 -1.67
C ARG A 93 4.83 -10.83 -3.07
N TYR A 94 5.60 -10.33 -4.03
CA TYR A 94 5.52 -10.74 -5.42
C TYR A 94 6.88 -11.28 -5.87
N THR A 95 6.92 -12.57 -6.20
CA THR A 95 8.10 -13.25 -6.72
C THR A 95 7.92 -13.53 -8.21
N HIS A 96 8.91 -13.20 -9.02
CA HIS A 96 8.92 -13.46 -10.46
C HIS A 96 10.36 -13.59 -10.96
N TRP A 97 10.51 -14.17 -12.15
CA TRP A 97 11.77 -14.09 -12.89
C TRP A 97 11.97 -12.67 -13.40
N CYS A 98 13.11 -12.06 -13.08
CA CYS A 98 13.46 -10.73 -13.57
C CYS A 98 14.49 -10.88 -14.69
N GLU A 99 14.07 -10.59 -15.92
CA GLU A 99 14.90 -10.78 -17.11
C GLU A 99 16.20 -9.97 -17.05
N THR A 100 16.11 -8.69 -16.66
CA THR A 100 17.27 -7.81 -16.51
C THR A 100 18.30 -8.34 -15.51
N LYS A 101 17.85 -8.96 -14.41
CA LYS A 101 18.73 -9.49 -13.36
C LYS A 101 19.09 -10.97 -13.56
N LYS A 102 18.51 -11.63 -14.58
CA LYS A 102 18.64 -13.08 -14.85
C LYS A 102 18.50 -13.95 -13.60
N ASN A 103 17.58 -13.57 -12.71
CA ASN A 103 17.35 -14.28 -11.46
C ASN A 103 15.90 -14.08 -11.00
N ARG A 104 15.42 -14.99 -10.14
CA ARG A 104 14.18 -14.82 -9.40
C ARG A 104 14.36 -13.71 -8.37
N VAL A 105 13.41 -12.77 -8.33
CA VAL A 105 13.44 -11.66 -7.38
C VAL A 105 12.10 -11.52 -6.65
N GLU A 106 12.16 -10.99 -5.43
CA GLU A 106 10.99 -10.62 -4.64
C GLU A 106 10.85 -9.09 -4.58
N ARG A 107 9.60 -8.62 -4.74
CA ARG A 107 9.18 -7.22 -4.69
C ARG A 107 8.03 -7.04 -3.70
N ALA A 108 7.86 -5.84 -3.17
CA ALA A 108 6.61 -5.43 -2.54
C ALA A 108 5.53 -5.17 -3.60
N LYS A 109 4.28 -5.47 -3.27
CA LYS A 109 3.11 -5.15 -4.08
C LYS A 109 1.99 -4.66 -3.17
N PHE A 110 1.34 -3.57 -3.54
CA PHE A 110 0.21 -3.00 -2.82
C PHE A 110 -1.07 -3.20 -3.61
N VAL A 111 -2.12 -3.61 -2.93
CA VAL A 111 -3.46 -3.81 -3.50
C VAL A 111 -4.46 -2.99 -2.71
N GLY A 112 -5.18 -2.11 -3.39
CA GLY A 112 -6.04 -1.12 -2.74
C GLY A 112 -7.04 -0.51 -3.70
N VAL A 113 -8.04 0.17 -3.14
CA VAL A 113 -8.99 0.98 -3.91
C VAL A 113 -8.26 2.24 -4.40
N SER A 114 -8.33 2.51 -5.70
CA SER A 114 -7.62 3.63 -6.32
C SER A 114 -7.99 4.98 -5.71
N PRO A 115 -7.02 5.88 -5.42
CA PRO A 115 -5.59 5.81 -5.71
C PRO A 115 -4.70 5.26 -4.58
N ALA A 116 -5.27 4.70 -3.50
CA ALA A 116 -4.55 4.39 -2.26
C ALA A 116 -3.33 3.47 -2.46
N GLN A 117 -3.41 2.49 -3.37
CA GLN A 117 -2.29 1.60 -3.72
C GLN A 117 -1.07 2.33 -4.31
N HIS A 118 -1.29 3.43 -5.03
CA HIS A 118 -0.22 4.22 -5.62
C HIS A 118 0.46 5.08 -4.55
N ILE A 119 -0.34 5.69 -3.68
CA ILE A 119 0.14 6.49 -2.55
C ILE A 119 0.96 5.60 -1.61
N ALA A 120 0.43 4.43 -1.25
CA ALA A 120 1.13 3.44 -0.42
C ALA A 120 2.45 2.99 -1.06
N LEU A 121 2.47 2.75 -2.38
CA LEU A 121 3.71 2.39 -3.06
C LEU A 121 4.75 3.50 -2.97
N TYR A 122 4.35 4.74 -3.25
CA TYR A 122 5.23 5.91 -3.16
C TYR A 122 5.78 6.09 -1.75
N ALA A 123 4.92 6.01 -0.73
CA ALA A 123 5.31 6.11 0.66
C ALA A 123 6.33 5.02 1.04
N TYR A 124 6.05 3.78 0.66
CA TYR A 124 6.95 2.67 0.89
C TYR A 124 8.32 2.86 0.24
N GLU A 125 8.40 3.26 -1.04
CA GLU A 125 9.69 3.39 -1.73
C GLU A 125 10.53 4.54 -1.15
N THR A 126 9.90 5.66 -0.83
CA THR A 126 10.54 6.81 -0.16
C THR A 126 11.09 6.42 1.21
N LEU A 127 10.29 5.75 2.03
CA LEU A 127 10.72 5.29 3.35
C LEU A 127 11.77 4.19 3.27
N LEU A 128 11.68 3.30 2.29
CA LEU A 128 12.65 2.23 2.09
C LEU A 128 14.04 2.79 1.78
N ALA A 129 14.11 3.87 0.98
CA ALA A 129 15.37 4.55 0.70
C ALA A 129 15.98 5.14 1.99
N LYS A 130 15.18 5.89 2.77
CA LYS A 130 15.62 6.48 4.05
C LYS A 130 16.06 5.41 5.06
N LEU A 131 15.28 4.35 5.22
CA LEU A 131 15.60 3.22 6.09
C LEU A 131 16.88 2.50 5.67
N THR A 132 17.05 2.26 4.37
CA THR A 132 18.24 1.59 3.84
C THR A 132 19.50 2.40 4.14
N GLN A 133 19.45 3.72 3.95
CA GLN A 133 20.56 4.62 4.26
C GLN A 133 20.89 4.60 5.77
N ALA A 134 19.88 4.80 6.64
CA ALA A 134 20.05 4.81 8.09
C ALA A 134 20.60 3.47 8.61
N ARG A 135 20.06 2.34 8.11
CA ARG A 135 20.52 1.00 8.43
C ARG A 135 21.98 0.81 8.03
N ASN A 136 22.36 1.21 6.81
CA ASN A 136 23.74 1.05 6.34
C ASN A 136 24.74 1.88 7.15
N ALA A 137 24.36 3.10 7.55
CA ALA A 137 25.18 3.93 8.44
C ALA A 137 25.37 3.26 9.81
N TYR A 138 24.30 2.70 10.39
CA TYR A 138 24.39 1.97 11.66
C TYR A 138 25.30 0.72 11.55
N VAL A 139 25.10 -0.09 10.50
CA VAL A 139 25.94 -1.27 10.23
C VAL A 139 27.42 -0.89 10.09
N SER A 140 27.71 0.21 9.41
CA SER A 140 29.08 0.72 9.27
C SER A 140 29.67 1.11 10.63
N GLY A 141 28.91 1.81 11.46
CA GLY A 141 29.35 2.20 12.81
C GLY A 141 29.59 1.00 13.73
N VAL A 142 28.79 -0.07 13.63
CA VAL A 142 29.06 -1.33 14.37
C VAL A 142 30.38 -1.95 13.89
N ARG A 143 30.63 -2.00 12.57
CA ARG A 143 31.90 -2.54 12.02
C ARG A 143 33.12 -1.73 12.43
N ALA A 144 32.97 -0.41 12.56
CA ALA A 144 34.01 0.51 13.00
C ALA A 144 34.23 0.52 14.53
N GLY A 145 33.43 -0.24 15.30
CA GLY A 145 33.49 -0.25 16.76
C GLY A 145 32.89 0.99 17.44
N GLN A 146 32.23 1.87 16.70
CA GLN A 146 31.54 3.06 17.22
C GLN A 146 30.27 2.69 17.99
N TYR A 147 29.58 1.63 17.55
CA TYR A 147 28.37 1.13 18.21
C TYR A 147 28.60 -0.28 18.76
N ARG A 148 28.27 -0.48 20.03
CA ARG A 148 28.41 -1.80 20.69
C ARG A 148 27.21 -2.69 20.38
N SER A 149 27.49 -3.90 19.91
CA SER A 149 26.49 -4.94 19.66
C SER A 149 27.04 -6.31 20.03
N CYS A 150 26.20 -7.17 20.60
CA CYS A 150 26.52 -8.59 20.81
C CYS A 150 26.19 -9.46 19.59
N TYR A 151 25.67 -8.86 18.51
CA TYR A 151 25.32 -9.54 17.27
C TYR A 151 26.27 -9.14 16.14
N SER A 152 26.22 -9.89 15.04
CA SER A 152 26.90 -9.49 13.80
C SER A 152 26.39 -8.14 13.32
N ALA A 153 27.24 -7.31 12.70
CA ALA A 153 26.85 -5.99 12.21
C ALA A 153 25.59 -6.02 11.29
N PRO A 154 25.44 -6.97 10.35
CA PRO A 154 24.19 -7.10 9.58
C PRO A 154 22.95 -7.39 10.44
N THR A 155 23.07 -8.26 11.45
CA THR A 155 21.96 -8.60 12.37
C THR A 155 21.59 -7.40 13.24
N ALA A 156 22.58 -6.69 13.79
CA ALA A 156 22.37 -5.45 14.52
C ALA A 156 21.66 -4.40 13.65
N GLY A 157 22.05 -4.30 12.37
CA GLY A 157 21.36 -3.46 11.39
C GLY A 157 19.90 -3.86 11.15
N ASP A 158 19.58 -5.15 11.15
CA ASP A 158 18.18 -5.59 11.04
C ASP A 158 17.38 -5.20 12.28
N HIS A 159 17.93 -5.37 13.49
CA HIS A 159 17.28 -4.95 14.73
C HIS A 159 17.04 -3.43 14.78
N PHE A 160 18.04 -2.65 14.36
CA PHE A 160 17.92 -1.20 14.15
C PHE A 160 16.78 -0.86 13.19
N ALA A 161 16.71 -1.54 12.04
CA ALA A 161 15.72 -1.24 11.02
C ALA A 161 14.29 -1.58 11.46
N ILE A 162 14.11 -2.68 12.22
CA ILE A 162 12.81 -3.02 12.81
C ILE A 162 12.33 -1.89 13.74
N ALA A 163 13.20 -1.44 14.65
CA ALA A 163 12.86 -0.38 15.61
C ALA A 163 12.64 0.99 14.92
N TRP A 164 13.37 1.28 13.84
CA TRP A 164 13.14 2.46 13.01
C TRP A 164 11.75 2.46 12.38
N VAL A 165 11.30 1.30 11.86
CA VAL A 165 9.97 1.16 11.25
C VAL A 165 8.86 1.42 12.27
N PHE A 166 9.00 0.92 13.51
CA PHE A 166 8.04 1.20 14.58
C PHE A 166 7.93 2.71 14.89
N ALA A 167 9.06 3.42 14.96
CA ALA A 167 9.02 4.86 15.22
C ALA A 167 8.38 5.64 14.05
N VAL A 168 8.61 5.21 12.80
CA VAL A 168 8.01 5.83 11.61
C VAL A 168 6.52 5.52 11.48
N GLU A 169 6.06 4.36 11.95
CA GLU A 169 4.63 4.04 12.00
C GLU A 169 3.84 5.12 12.72
N SER A 170 4.22 5.48 13.95
CA SER A 170 3.53 6.54 14.71
C SER A 170 3.44 7.85 13.94
N LYS A 171 4.53 8.26 13.27
CA LYS A 171 4.54 9.48 12.46
C LYS A 171 3.67 9.40 11.22
N LEU A 172 3.63 8.23 10.57
CA LEU A 172 2.75 8.01 9.43
C LEU A 172 1.27 8.06 9.83
N GLN A 173 0.94 7.58 11.03
CA GLN A 173 -0.41 7.64 11.57
C GLN A 173 -0.87 9.07 11.81
N GLU A 174 0.02 9.96 12.28
CA GLU A 174 -0.26 11.38 12.46
C GLU A 174 -0.53 12.12 11.14
N LEU A 175 0.01 11.63 10.02
CA LEU A 175 -0.15 12.26 8.70
C LEU A 175 -1.42 11.88 7.96
N VAL A 176 -2.06 10.77 8.34
CA VAL A 176 -3.28 10.27 7.70
C VAL A 176 -4.42 10.42 8.69
N PRO A 177 -5.40 11.31 8.45
CA PRO A 177 -6.56 11.46 9.32
C PRO A 177 -7.26 10.12 9.51
N ARG A 178 -7.16 9.55 10.70
CA ARG A 178 -7.96 8.39 11.09
C ARG A 178 -9.23 8.91 11.73
N GLY A 179 -10.36 8.28 11.46
CA GLY A 179 -11.64 8.63 12.07
C GLY A 179 -11.72 8.38 13.59
N GLU A 180 -10.59 8.33 14.29
CA GLU A 180 -10.46 7.91 15.68
C GLU A 180 -9.72 8.96 16.52
N ASP A 181 -10.07 10.25 16.41
CA ASP A 181 -9.68 11.25 17.41
C ASP A 181 -10.76 11.32 18.50
N PRO A 182 -10.57 10.69 19.69
CA PRO A 182 -11.57 10.66 20.76
C PRO A 182 -11.70 11.99 21.53
N THR A 183 -10.88 13.01 21.22
CA THR A 183 -10.74 14.22 22.07
C THR A 183 -11.61 15.41 21.67
N THR A 184 -12.45 15.32 20.64
CA THR A 184 -13.42 16.39 20.30
C THR A 184 -14.81 15.85 19.99
N PRO A 185 -15.89 16.30 20.69
CA PRO A 185 -17.26 15.82 20.47
C PRO A 185 -17.78 16.04 19.04
N GLU A 186 -17.23 17.01 18.30
CA GLU A 186 -17.69 17.39 16.96
C GLU A 186 -17.24 16.41 15.85
N HIS A 187 -16.21 15.59 16.08
CA HIS A 187 -15.64 14.69 15.07
C HIS A 187 -16.16 13.24 15.13
N GLN A 188 -17.00 12.87 16.10
CA GLN A 188 -17.47 11.48 16.26
C GLN A 188 -18.28 10.99 15.05
N SER A 189 -19.10 11.84 14.45
CA SER A 189 -19.89 11.48 13.25
C SER A 189 -19.03 11.37 11.99
N ALA A 190 -18.01 12.23 11.84
CA ALA A 190 -17.09 12.17 10.71
C ALA A 190 -16.17 10.94 10.81
N GLY A 191 -15.73 10.62 12.03
CA GLY A 191 -14.90 9.47 12.33
C GLY A 191 -15.58 8.12 12.04
N GLN A 192 -16.83 7.97 12.46
CA GLN A 192 -17.64 6.78 12.14
C GLN A 192 -17.84 6.59 10.63
N GLY A 193 -18.02 7.70 9.89
CA GLY A 193 -18.10 7.66 8.43
C GLY A 193 -16.82 7.16 7.77
N LEU A 194 -15.65 7.62 8.23
CA LEU A 194 -14.36 7.18 7.71
C LEU A 194 -14.11 5.69 7.99
N VAL A 195 -14.39 5.21 9.21
CA VAL A 195 -14.24 3.79 9.57
C VAL A 195 -15.13 2.90 8.69
N ALA A 196 -16.36 3.32 8.40
CA ALA A 196 -17.26 2.58 7.52
C ALA A 196 -16.74 2.49 6.07
N VAL A 197 -16.18 3.59 5.55
CA VAL A 197 -15.55 3.61 4.21
C VAL A 197 -14.31 2.72 4.18
N GLU A 198 -13.48 2.75 5.23
CA GLU A 198 -12.29 1.89 5.31
C GLU A 198 -12.66 0.41 5.30
N ALA A 199 -13.69 0.01 6.06
CA ALA A 199 -14.20 -1.35 6.08
C ALA A 199 -14.76 -1.79 4.71
N GLN A 200 -15.48 -0.91 4.02
CA GLN A 200 -15.95 -1.16 2.65
C GLN A 200 -14.79 -1.38 1.68
N HIS A 201 -13.75 -0.54 1.75
CA HIS A 201 -12.55 -0.70 0.93
C HIS A 201 -11.84 -2.04 1.22
N GLN A 202 -11.74 -2.44 2.48
CA GLN A 202 -11.16 -3.75 2.84
C GLN A 202 -11.98 -4.91 2.27
N ALA A 203 -13.31 -4.86 2.34
CA ALA A 203 -14.17 -5.89 1.74
C ALA A 203 -13.98 -6.00 0.21
N LEU A 204 -13.83 -4.87 -0.49
CA LEU A 204 -13.54 -4.86 -1.93
C LEU A 204 -12.15 -5.46 -2.22
N ILE A 205 -11.14 -5.13 -1.41
CA ILE A 205 -9.80 -5.70 -1.53
C ILE A 205 -9.86 -7.22 -1.31
N GLU A 206 -10.58 -7.69 -0.30
CA GLU A 206 -10.74 -9.13 -0.04
C GLU A 206 -11.43 -9.85 -1.20
N SER A 207 -12.51 -9.28 -1.74
CA SER A 207 -13.18 -9.80 -2.93
C SER A 207 -12.24 -9.87 -4.13
N PHE A 208 -11.44 -8.84 -4.38
CA PHE A 208 -10.45 -8.82 -5.46
C PHE A 208 -9.34 -9.86 -5.29
N LEU A 209 -8.98 -10.17 -4.04
CA LEU A 209 -7.93 -11.13 -3.71
C LEU A 209 -8.43 -12.58 -3.65
N ALA A 210 -9.74 -12.81 -3.50
CA ALA A 210 -10.35 -14.14 -3.38
C ALA A 210 -10.02 -15.05 -4.59
N ASP A 211 -10.00 -14.47 -5.80
CA ASP A 211 -9.69 -15.21 -7.04
C ASP A 211 -8.19 -15.43 -7.26
N LYS A 212 -7.33 -14.88 -6.38
CA LYS A 212 -5.88 -14.97 -6.53
C LYS A 212 -5.31 -16.08 -5.66
N GLN A 213 -4.38 -16.84 -6.23
CA GLN A 213 -3.62 -17.86 -5.51
C GLN A 213 -2.57 -17.23 -4.59
N ILE A 214 -3.00 -16.71 -3.45
CA ILE A 214 -2.13 -16.06 -2.46
C ILE A 214 -1.66 -17.11 -1.43
N GLY A 215 -0.35 -17.27 -1.29
CA GLY A 215 0.22 -18.15 -0.28
C GLY A 215 -0.01 -17.64 1.15
N LYS A 216 -0.06 -18.56 2.12
CA LYS A 216 -0.26 -18.24 3.55
C LYS A 216 0.82 -17.29 4.09
N ALA A 217 0.42 -16.37 4.96
CA ALA A 217 1.35 -15.61 5.78
C ALA A 217 2.15 -16.57 6.68
N ARG A 218 3.47 -16.38 6.78
CA ARG A 218 4.30 -17.15 7.74
C ARG A 218 4.34 -16.40 9.06
N LYS A 219 4.25 -17.14 10.17
CA LYS A 219 4.43 -16.62 11.52
C LYS A 219 5.79 -15.93 11.64
N ALA A 220 5.81 -14.70 12.13
CA ALA A 220 7.04 -14.02 12.51
C ALA A 220 7.67 -14.78 13.68
N ARG A 221 8.99 -15.01 13.63
CA ARG A 221 9.72 -15.52 14.80
C ARG A 221 9.96 -14.33 15.72
N GLN A 222 9.63 -14.47 17.00
CA GLN A 222 10.17 -13.58 18.02
C GLN A 222 11.67 -13.84 18.10
N ALA A 223 12.45 -12.81 17.84
CA ALA A 223 13.89 -12.83 18.06
C ALA A 223 14.18 -11.86 19.21
N GLU A 224 15.11 -12.25 20.08
CA GLU A 224 15.70 -11.31 21.01
C GLU A 224 16.42 -10.24 20.19
N LEU A 225 16.07 -8.99 20.45
CA LEU A 225 16.57 -7.85 19.70
C LEU A 225 17.70 -7.19 20.50
N ASP A 226 18.69 -6.71 19.78
CA ASP A 226 19.79 -5.94 20.35
C ASP A 226 19.23 -4.60 20.86
N VAL A 227 19.27 -4.40 22.18
CA VAL A 227 18.71 -3.21 22.84
C VAL A 227 19.36 -1.92 22.35
N ASN A 228 20.69 -1.91 22.13
CA ASN A 228 21.37 -0.72 21.62
C ASN A 228 20.92 -0.40 20.19
N ALA A 229 20.80 -1.44 19.35
CA ALA A 229 20.30 -1.27 18.00
C ALA A 229 18.86 -0.78 17.98
N GLN A 230 18.00 -1.30 18.86
CA GLN A 230 16.63 -0.83 18.99
C GLN A 230 16.55 0.64 19.38
N ILE A 231 17.25 1.06 20.43
CA ILE A 231 17.25 2.45 20.89
C ILE A 231 17.73 3.37 19.77
N ALA A 232 18.85 3.01 19.12
CA ALA A 232 19.38 3.78 17.99
C ALA A 232 18.38 3.85 16.82
N GLY A 233 17.70 2.73 16.51
CA GLY A 233 16.69 2.64 15.46
C GLY A 233 15.49 3.54 15.74
N MET A 234 14.93 3.48 16.95
CA MET A 234 13.82 4.35 17.36
C MET A 234 14.19 5.82 17.28
N LEU A 235 15.34 6.21 17.85
CA LEU A 235 15.82 7.59 17.83
C LEU A 235 16.09 8.11 16.42
N ALA A 236 16.57 7.24 15.52
CA ALA A 236 16.76 7.60 14.13
C ALA A 236 15.43 7.73 13.40
N GLY A 237 14.43 6.88 13.71
CA GLY A 237 13.10 6.92 13.13
C GLY A 237 12.29 8.15 13.52
N THR A 238 12.36 8.57 14.78
CA THR A 238 11.66 9.79 15.25
C THR A 238 12.17 11.06 14.56
N LYS A 239 13.47 11.09 14.22
CA LYS A 239 14.12 12.19 13.49
C LYS A 239 13.81 12.23 12.00
N VAL A 240 13.13 11.23 11.44
CA VAL A 240 12.80 11.20 10.02
C VAL A 240 11.77 12.28 9.73
N ASP A 241 12.11 13.23 8.87
CA ASP A 241 11.14 14.20 8.39
C ASP A 241 10.19 13.54 7.36
N LEU A 242 8.89 13.65 7.60
CA LEU A 242 7.83 13.14 6.74
C LEU A 242 6.95 14.32 6.33
N HIS A 243 7.03 14.71 5.07
CA HIS A 243 6.21 15.79 4.53
C HIS A 243 4.79 15.30 4.20
N ALA A 244 3.81 16.20 4.28
CA ALA A 244 2.41 15.91 3.95
C ALA A 244 2.21 15.37 2.51
N GLY A 245 3.14 15.68 1.58
CA GLY A 245 3.14 15.12 0.23
C GLY A 245 3.18 13.58 0.18
N LEU A 246 3.72 12.94 1.23
CA LEU A 246 3.75 11.48 1.38
C LEU A 246 2.35 10.87 1.58
N ALA A 247 1.43 11.63 2.19
CA ALA A 247 0.05 11.19 2.44
C ALA A 247 -0.84 11.37 1.21
N ASN A 248 -0.52 12.34 0.35
CA ASN A 248 -1.35 12.72 -0.79
C ASN A 248 -0.82 12.23 -2.15
N GLY A 249 0.39 11.67 -2.19
CA GLY A 249 1.05 11.26 -3.45
C GLY A 249 1.43 12.44 -4.35
N THR A 250 1.45 13.66 -3.81
CA THR A 250 1.70 14.90 -4.54
C THR A 250 3.15 15.36 -4.37
N GLU A 251 4.12 14.54 -4.73
CA GLU A 251 5.48 14.99 -5.06
C GLU A 251 6.02 14.13 -6.21
N HIS A 252 6.47 14.83 -7.26
CA HIS A 252 6.83 14.27 -8.56
C HIS A 252 7.66 12.98 -8.48
N ALA A 253 7.27 11.99 -9.30
CA ALA A 253 8.15 10.90 -9.70
C ALA A 253 9.52 11.47 -10.07
N PRO A 254 10.64 10.93 -9.56
CA PRO A 254 11.94 11.41 -9.95
C PRO A 254 12.07 11.22 -11.47
N ALA A 255 12.34 12.32 -12.17
CA ALA A 255 12.68 12.29 -13.58
C ALA A 255 13.82 11.27 -13.75
N LEU A 256 13.53 10.17 -14.43
CA LEU A 256 14.56 9.28 -14.95
C LEU A 256 15.41 10.13 -15.89
N SER A 257 16.60 10.53 -15.42
CA SER A 257 17.60 11.17 -16.25
C SER A 257 18.00 10.16 -17.34
N ALA A 258 17.50 10.37 -18.54
CA ALA A 258 18.11 9.82 -19.73
C ALA A 258 19.47 10.49 -19.88
N SER A 259 20.53 9.77 -19.56
CA SER A 259 21.89 10.11 -20.00
C SER A 259 22.25 9.19 -21.17
N ALA A 260 22.72 9.85 -22.22
CA ALA A 260 23.06 9.37 -23.56
C ALA A 260 24.08 8.22 -23.58
#